data_AF-A0A7C1T6T4-F1
#
_entry.id   AF-A0A7C1T6T4-F1
#
_cell.length_a   1.000
_cell.length_b   1.000
_cell.length_c   1.000
_cell.angle_alpha   90.00
_cell.angle_beta   90.00
_cell.angle_gamma   90.00
#
_symmetry.space_group_name_H-M   'P 1'
#
loop_
_entity.id
_entity.type
_entity.pdbx_description
1 polymer ?
#
loop_
_entity_poly.entity_id
_entity_poly.type
_entity_poly.pdbx_seq_one_letter_code
_entity_poly.pdbx_strand_id
1 'polypeptide(L)'
;MGMLMNSKGMHTGSQKTPEIYTPLEINHQENTSSIVKIEQIEPYATESRFIFACLRKLYRNYLKRYPLVRSAAIWAWKNFYPLYLNLKSIHLFNAITSKTKNAKRWRPLTNLSEFSKKRGLVTYKIADTEVINTPVPTVVPAADQSYLVSPHDQYVFPEISIAMAEDATIYGGSNLTLVDNEVVCHDLFDATRDFTSEELHGRALIDPKRKRIRWLSYDEEPVKLSTAATFVDACASNYAHWLTEVLPRIALFCDEERHKDIPIVINSGLHENILNSLFEVIGSKRKVIALPIGRAITINKLFITSVAGYVPFERRTNKISGHSHGKFSPYAFNVLTSHLSSHVDKTDSKGWPEKIFIRRNSGTRKVVNASEIENLLVTKGYKIVETESLTFLQQVQLAKNTKKIIAPTGAALANAIFCQPGTSVVVFMGKHENMIYRYWVNMLSPLGIKVTYVLGDIVNKKGMSIHGDFFVHPDNVANMLEAIT
;
A
#
# COMPACT_ATOMS: atom_id res chain seq x y z
N MET A 1 8.12 -12.68 15.11
CA MET A 1 9.08 -12.91 14.00
C MET A 1 8.58 -12.31 12.67
N GLY A 2 7.28 -12.10 12.41
CA GLY A 2 6.80 -11.37 11.20
C GLY A 2 7.38 -9.94 11.08
N MET A 3 7.62 -9.30 12.23
CA MET A 3 8.37 -8.05 12.32
C MET A 3 9.88 -8.13 11.96
N LEU A 4 10.40 -9.33 11.64
CA LEU A 4 11.79 -9.53 11.19
C LEU A 4 11.93 -9.47 9.67
N MET A 5 10.83 -9.55 8.93
CA MET A 5 10.85 -9.55 7.46
C MET A 5 10.49 -8.19 6.85
N ASN A 6 9.63 -7.37 7.47
CA ASN A 6 9.31 -6.02 6.98
C ASN A 6 9.66 -4.91 7.97
N SER A 7 10.96 -4.70 8.20
CA SER A 7 11.45 -3.41 8.72
C SER A 7 12.76 -3.00 8.01
N LYS A 8 12.64 -2.10 7.05
CA LYS A 8 13.61 -1.06 6.69
C LYS A 8 12.76 0.21 6.53
N GLY A 9 13.10 1.40 7.02
CA GLY A 9 14.43 1.93 7.26
C GLY A 9 14.87 2.05 8.73
N MET A 10 16.17 1.89 8.92
CA MET A 10 16.90 2.48 10.04
C MET A 10 17.34 3.87 9.58
N HIS A 11 16.85 4.91 10.26
CA HIS A 11 17.63 6.11 10.49
C HIS A 11 18.84 5.71 11.36
N THR A 12 20.04 6.05 10.93
CA THR A 12 21.24 6.05 11.75
C THR A 12 21.67 7.50 11.91
N GLY A 13 21.16 8.12 12.98
CA GLY A 13 21.71 9.31 13.63
C GLY A 13 21.72 9.00 15.13
N SER A 14 22.78 9.40 15.83
CA SER A 14 23.10 8.94 17.19
C SER A 14 22.07 9.33 18.25
N GLN A 15 21.72 8.33 19.08
CA GLN A 15 21.20 8.32 20.46
C GLN A 15 20.70 9.64 21.11
N LYS A 16 19.47 9.58 21.65
CA LYS A 16 19.17 9.70 23.10
C LYS A 16 17.96 8.81 23.45
N THR A 17 17.94 8.29 24.67
CA THR A 17 16.94 7.42 25.30
C THR A 17 15.52 8.03 25.31
N PRO A 18 14.43 7.22 25.35
CA PRO A 18 13.07 7.76 25.39
C PRO A 18 12.77 8.28 26.80
N GLU A 19 12.85 9.60 26.96
CA GLU A 19 12.16 10.28 28.06
C GLU A 19 10.65 10.25 27.80
N ILE A 20 9.91 10.15 28.89
CA ILE A 20 8.46 10.20 28.98
C ILE A 20 8.00 11.50 28.29
N TYR A 21 7.25 11.39 27.19
CA TYR A 21 6.70 12.55 26.48
C TYR A 21 5.71 13.28 27.39
N THR A 22 6.12 14.43 27.90
CA THR A 22 5.22 15.52 28.29
C THR A 22 4.70 16.22 27.01
N PRO A 23 3.47 16.73 27.00
CA PRO A 23 2.92 17.42 25.82
C PRO A 23 3.70 18.71 25.55
N LEU A 24 4.26 18.84 24.35
CA LEU A 24 4.83 20.10 23.86
C LEU A 24 3.68 20.99 23.38
N GLU A 25 3.57 22.17 23.98
CA GLU A 25 2.65 23.23 23.57
C GLU A 25 2.90 23.64 22.11
N ILE A 26 1.83 23.61 21.32
CA ILE A 26 1.81 24.03 19.93
C ILE A 26 1.76 25.57 19.94
N ASN A 27 2.85 26.20 19.48
CA ASN A 27 2.83 27.62 19.18
C ASN A 27 2.06 27.82 17.86
N HIS A 28 0.84 28.37 17.98
CA HIS A 28 -0.01 28.73 16.85
C HIS A 28 0.65 29.85 16.03
N GLN A 29 1.04 29.55 14.79
CA GLN A 29 0.96 30.54 13.71
C GLN A 29 -0.29 30.23 12.90
N GLU A 30 -1.24 31.15 13.00
CA GLU A 30 -2.55 31.11 12.38
C GLU A 30 -2.44 31.05 10.86
N ASN A 31 -2.91 29.95 10.27
CA ASN A 31 -3.46 29.97 8.92
C ASN A 31 -4.77 29.19 8.97
N THR A 32 -5.87 29.92 8.82
CA THR A 32 -7.25 29.48 9.03
C THR A 32 -7.72 28.57 7.89
N SER A 33 -7.48 27.26 8.02
CA SER A 33 -8.29 26.24 7.35
C SER A 33 -9.02 25.40 8.40
N SER A 34 -10.33 25.27 8.24
CA SER A 34 -11.21 24.47 9.10
C SER A 34 -10.65 23.05 9.26
N ILE A 35 -10.12 22.74 10.44
CA ILE A 35 -9.40 21.50 10.73
C ILE A 35 -10.40 20.32 10.76
N VAL A 36 -10.19 19.33 9.89
CA VAL A 36 -10.91 18.05 9.96
C VAL A 36 -10.67 17.43 11.34
N LYS A 37 -11.74 17.20 12.11
CA LYS A 37 -11.63 16.58 13.44
C LYS A 37 -11.42 15.07 13.27
N ILE A 38 -10.19 14.60 13.50
CA ILE A 38 -9.87 13.18 13.57
C ILE A 38 -10.13 12.68 15.00
N GLU A 39 -11.04 11.73 15.15
CA GLU A 39 -11.23 10.99 16.40
C GLU A 39 -10.21 9.85 16.45
N GLN A 40 -9.30 9.88 17.43
CA GLN A 40 -8.32 8.83 17.66
C GLN A 40 -8.88 7.80 18.63
N ILE A 41 -8.88 6.53 18.24
CA ILE A 41 -9.15 5.43 19.18
C ILE A 41 -7.86 5.10 19.93
N GLU A 42 -7.93 5.03 21.25
CA GLU A 42 -6.75 4.75 22.08
C GLU A 42 -6.12 3.37 21.78
N PRO A 43 -4.79 3.25 21.71
CA PRO A 43 -4.14 1.94 21.56
C PRO A 43 -4.37 1.04 22.78
N TYR A 44 -4.46 -0.28 22.58
CA TYR A 44 -4.52 -1.24 23.70
C TYR A 44 -3.12 -1.46 24.32
N ALA A 45 -2.98 -1.22 25.63
CA ALA A 45 -1.75 -1.51 26.36
C ALA A 45 -1.58 -3.04 26.53
N THR A 46 -0.45 -3.60 26.09
CA THR A 46 -0.16 -5.04 26.31
C THR A 46 1.23 -5.23 26.92
N GLU A 47 1.27 -5.77 28.13
CA GLU A 47 2.49 -6.09 28.91
C GLU A 47 3.32 -7.24 28.29
N SER A 48 2.74 -8.07 27.43
CA SER A 48 3.40 -9.27 26.87
C SER A 48 4.50 -9.00 25.83
N ARG A 49 4.85 -7.73 25.57
CA ARG A 49 5.81 -7.34 24.52
C ARG A 49 7.28 -7.45 24.92
N PHE A 50 7.63 -7.60 26.21
CA PHE A 50 9.01 -7.43 26.66
C PHE A 50 9.97 -8.55 26.22
N ILE A 51 9.61 -9.83 26.41
CA ILE A 51 10.50 -10.97 26.12
C ILE A 51 10.74 -11.13 24.61
N PHE A 52 9.68 -11.02 23.79
CA PHE A 52 9.80 -11.08 22.33
C PHE A 52 10.50 -9.86 21.74
N ALA A 53 10.43 -8.68 22.39
CA ALA A 53 11.12 -7.50 21.93
C ALA A 53 12.66 -7.64 22.02
N CYS A 54 13.17 -8.27 23.09
CA CYS A 54 14.60 -8.54 23.26
C CYS A 54 15.14 -9.53 22.23
N LEU A 55 14.47 -10.68 22.05
CA LEU A 55 14.85 -11.67 21.02
C LEU A 55 14.77 -11.10 19.61
N ARG A 56 13.76 -10.26 19.34
CA ARG A 56 13.62 -9.53 18.07
C ARG A 56 14.79 -8.56 17.86
N LYS A 57 15.17 -7.80 18.88
CA LYS A 57 16.31 -6.86 18.81
C LYS A 57 17.62 -7.61 18.60
N LEU A 58 17.82 -8.73 19.30
CA LEU A 58 18.97 -9.62 19.13
C LEU A 58 19.07 -10.14 17.69
N TYR A 59 17.98 -10.72 17.17
CA TYR A 59 17.98 -11.22 15.80
C TYR A 59 18.22 -10.09 14.79
N ARG A 60 17.48 -8.97 14.90
CA ARG A 60 17.55 -7.88 13.92
C ARG A 60 18.93 -7.24 13.87
N ASN A 61 19.55 -7.02 15.03
CA ASN A 61 20.79 -6.28 15.13
C ASN A 61 22.03 -7.17 14.96
N TYR A 62 21.96 -8.46 15.31
CA TYR A 62 23.16 -9.31 15.38
C TYR A 62 23.09 -10.59 14.53
N LEU A 63 21.93 -11.26 14.44
CA LEU A 63 21.82 -12.58 13.79
C LEU A 63 21.38 -12.51 12.32
N LYS A 64 20.55 -11.54 11.95
CA LYS A 64 19.96 -11.38 10.60
C LYS A 64 21.01 -11.26 9.49
N ARG A 65 22.23 -10.81 9.83
CA ARG A 65 23.36 -10.65 8.90
C ARG A 65 23.85 -11.98 8.33
N TYR A 66 23.65 -13.11 9.03
CA TYR A 66 24.08 -14.43 8.57
C TYR A 66 23.03 -15.06 7.65
N PRO A 67 23.37 -15.40 6.38
CA PRO A 67 22.41 -15.95 5.42
C PRO A 67 21.73 -17.23 5.89
N LEU A 68 22.47 -18.17 6.47
CA LEU A 68 21.93 -19.44 6.97
C LEU A 68 20.91 -19.22 8.10
N VAL A 69 21.22 -18.34 9.05
CA VAL A 69 20.31 -18.00 10.16
C VAL A 69 19.04 -17.34 9.63
N ARG A 70 19.17 -16.47 8.63
CA ARG A 70 18.03 -15.82 7.97
C ARG A 70 17.15 -16.84 7.25
N SER A 71 17.74 -17.74 6.47
CA SER A 71 17.01 -18.78 5.75
C SER A 71 16.32 -19.74 6.70
N ALA A 72 16.99 -20.18 7.77
CA ALA A 72 16.41 -21.01 8.81
C ALA A 72 15.24 -20.31 9.52
N ALA A 73 15.39 -19.02 9.85
CA ALA A 73 14.34 -18.24 10.48
C ALA A 73 13.13 -18.04 9.55
N ILE A 74 13.37 -17.81 8.25
CA ILE A 74 12.31 -17.73 7.24
C ILE A 74 11.59 -19.06 7.10
N TRP A 75 12.33 -20.16 6.99
CA TRP A 75 11.76 -21.50 6.87
C TRP A 75 10.95 -21.88 8.11
N ALA A 76 11.48 -21.63 9.31
CA ALA A 76 10.76 -21.88 10.57
C ALA A 76 9.49 -21.00 10.67
N TRP A 77 9.55 -19.74 10.24
CA TRP A 77 8.38 -18.88 10.19
C TRP A 77 7.32 -19.37 9.20
N LYS A 78 7.72 -19.83 8.00
CA LYS A 78 6.77 -20.31 7.00
C LYS A 78 6.14 -21.67 7.38
N ASN A 79 6.90 -22.56 8.02
CA ASN A 79 6.47 -23.94 8.27
C ASN A 79 6.07 -24.22 9.72
N PHE A 80 6.86 -23.77 10.70
CA PHE A 80 6.61 -24.07 12.11
C PHE A 80 5.66 -23.07 12.76
N TYR A 81 5.74 -21.79 12.40
CA TYR A 81 4.90 -20.76 13.04
C TYR A 81 3.39 -20.98 12.83
N PRO A 82 2.88 -21.38 11.65
CA PRO A 82 1.46 -21.73 11.50
C PRO A 82 1.05 -22.93 12.35
N LEU A 83 1.94 -23.93 12.51
CA LEU A 83 1.70 -25.08 13.38
C LEU A 83 1.67 -24.65 14.86
N TYR A 84 2.64 -23.85 15.28
CA TYR A 84 2.67 -23.24 16.62
C TYR A 84 1.43 -22.39 16.88
N LEU A 85 1.01 -21.55 15.94
CA LEU A 85 -0.22 -20.75 16.09
C LEU A 85 -1.45 -21.64 16.17
N ASN A 86 -1.53 -22.73 15.39
CA ASN A 86 -2.60 -23.70 15.53
C ASN A 86 -2.62 -24.32 16.94
N LEU A 87 -1.49 -24.81 17.44
CA LEU A 87 -1.36 -25.40 18.79
C LEU A 87 -1.63 -24.38 19.90
N LYS A 88 -1.10 -23.16 19.77
CA LYS A 88 -1.31 -22.05 20.70
C LYS A 88 -2.76 -21.56 20.66
N SER A 89 -3.41 -21.50 19.49
CA SER A 89 -4.83 -21.14 19.39
C SER A 89 -5.73 -22.13 20.13
N ILE A 90 -5.30 -23.40 20.24
CA ILE A 90 -5.96 -24.43 21.03
C ILE A 90 -5.71 -24.22 22.54
N HIS A 91 -4.49 -23.84 22.95
CA HIS A 91 -4.10 -23.73 24.39
C HIS A 91 -4.28 -22.35 25.04
N LEU A 92 -3.88 -21.25 24.39
CA LEU A 92 -3.88 -19.89 24.97
C LEU A 92 -5.29 -19.37 25.29
N PHE A 93 -6.28 -19.83 24.52
CA PHE A 93 -7.69 -19.46 24.66
C PHE A 93 -8.51 -20.51 25.44
N ASN A 94 -7.85 -21.40 26.19
CA ASN A 94 -8.53 -22.19 27.22
C ASN A 94 -8.54 -21.46 28.58
N ALA A 95 -7.71 -20.44 28.77
CA ALA A 95 -7.59 -19.69 30.02
C ALA A 95 -8.47 -18.42 30.12
N ILE A 96 -9.14 -18.00 29.04
CA ILE A 96 -9.88 -16.73 29.00
C ILE A 96 -11.28 -16.98 28.41
N THR A 97 -12.31 -16.93 29.25
CA THR A 97 -13.79 -16.83 29.04
C THR A 97 -14.47 -17.47 27.79
N SER A 98 -15.76 -17.77 27.91
CA SER A 98 -16.59 -18.35 26.81
C SER A 98 -16.58 -17.54 25.51
N LYS A 99 -16.31 -16.22 25.57
CA LYS A 99 -16.28 -15.30 24.42
C LYS A 99 -15.10 -15.53 23.46
N THR A 100 -13.99 -16.10 23.93
CA THR A 100 -12.82 -16.43 23.07
C THR A 100 -13.01 -17.72 22.25
N LYS A 101 -14.06 -18.51 22.51
CA LYS A 101 -14.39 -19.71 21.71
C LYS A 101 -14.67 -19.36 20.24
N ASN A 102 -15.17 -18.15 19.95
CA ASN A 102 -15.43 -17.69 18.59
C ASN A 102 -14.17 -17.36 17.77
N ALA A 103 -13.02 -17.10 18.42
CA ALA A 103 -11.72 -16.94 17.77
C ALA A 103 -11.10 -18.30 17.36
N LYS A 104 -11.63 -19.43 17.88
CA LYS A 104 -11.19 -20.80 17.53
C LYS A 104 -11.75 -21.29 16.20
N ARG A 105 -12.88 -20.72 15.74
CA ARG A 105 -13.66 -21.26 14.63
C ARG A 105 -13.04 -20.90 13.28
N TRP A 106 -12.95 -21.89 12.41
CA TRP A 106 -12.77 -21.66 10.98
C TRP A 106 -14.04 -21.06 10.38
N ARG A 107 -13.92 -19.87 9.81
CA ARG A 107 -14.97 -19.12 9.13
C ARG A 107 -14.78 -19.23 7.62
N PRO A 108 -15.85 -19.19 6.81
CA PRO A 108 -15.72 -18.95 5.38
C PRO A 108 -14.95 -17.65 5.12
N LEU A 109 -14.05 -17.69 4.12
CA LEU A 109 -13.39 -16.53 3.55
C LEU A 109 -13.99 -16.30 2.18
N THR A 110 -14.77 -15.22 2.05
CA THR A 110 -15.65 -14.97 0.90
C THR A 110 -15.30 -13.64 0.26
N ASN A 111 -15.29 -13.57 -1.06
CA ASN A 111 -15.11 -12.31 -1.78
C ASN A 111 -16.35 -11.41 -1.62
N LEU A 112 -16.17 -10.08 -1.66
CA LEU A 112 -17.24 -9.11 -1.41
C LEU A 112 -18.42 -9.27 -2.38
N SER A 113 -18.16 -9.47 -3.68
CA SER A 113 -19.22 -9.67 -4.68
C SER A 113 -20.04 -10.95 -4.41
N GLU A 114 -19.36 -12.06 -4.12
CA GLU A 114 -19.99 -13.34 -3.78
C GLU A 114 -20.81 -13.22 -2.49
N PHE A 115 -20.23 -12.60 -1.46
CA PHE A 115 -20.89 -12.38 -0.18
C PHE A 115 -22.15 -11.50 -0.35
N SER A 116 -22.02 -10.39 -1.08
CA SER A 116 -23.11 -9.45 -1.33
C SER A 116 -24.27 -10.12 -2.04
N LYS A 117 -23.99 -10.88 -3.10
CA LYS A 117 -25.01 -11.63 -3.84
C LYS A 117 -25.67 -12.71 -2.99
N LYS A 118 -24.89 -13.49 -2.24
CA LYS A 118 -25.38 -14.58 -1.38
C LYS A 118 -26.29 -14.07 -0.27
N ARG A 119 -26.02 -12.88 0.27
CA ARG A 119 -26.77 -12.27 1.39
C ARG A 119 -27.83 -11.28 0.95
N GLY A 120 -27.94 -10.99 -0.35
CA GLY A 120 -28.87 -9.98 -0.85
C GLY A 120 -28.57 -8.58 -0.28
N LEU A 121 -27.29 -8.24 -0.11
CA LEU A 121 -26.91 -6.92 0.42
C LEU A 121 -27.36 -5.81 -0.52
N VAL A 122 -27.65 -4.64 0.05
CA VAL A 122 -27.83 -3.43 -0.73
C VAL A 122 -26.47 -3.06 -1.33
N THR A 123 -26.38 -3.11 -2.66
CA THR A 123 -25.20 -2.72 -3.42
C THR A 123 -25.52 -1.58 -4.38
N TYR A 124 -24.63 -0.60 -4.43
CA TYR A 124 -24.68 0.49 -5.39
C TYR A 124 -23.54 0.30 -6.37
N LYS A 125 -23.87 0.05 -7.63
CA LYS A 125 -22.87 -0.06 -8.70
C LYS A 125 -22.33 1.32 -9.05
N ILE A 126 -21.01 1.41 -9.14
CA ILE A 126 -20.27 2.65 -9.42
C ILE A 126 -19.62 2.60 -10.80
N ALA A 127 -19.04 1.45 -11.19
CA ALA A 127 -18.47 1.26 -12.51
C ALA A 127 -18.61 -0.18 -12.99
N ASP A 128 -18.81 -0.36 -14.30
CA ASP A 128 -18.84 -1.67 -14.96
C ASP A 128 -17.51 -2.41 -14.88
N THR A 129 -17.57 -3.72 -15.14
CA THR A 129 -16.36 -4.52 -15.41
C THR A 129 -15.66 -3.99 -16.66
N GLU A 130 -14.35 -3.79 -16.58
CA GLU A 130 -13.56 -3.17 -17.65
C GLU A 130 -12.42 -4.09 -18.10
N VAL A 131 -12.15 -4.14 -19.40
CA VAL A 131 -10.94 -4.79 -19.96
C VAL A 131 -9.84 -3.73 -20.08
N ILE A 132 -8.75 -3.95 -19.36
CA ILE A 132 -7.64 -3.00 -19.27
C ILE A 132 -6.46 -3.51 -20.06
N ASN A 133 -6.06 -2.74 -21.06
CA ASN A 133 -4.89 -3.02 -21.88
C ASN A 133 -3.61 -2.64 -21.14
N THR A 134 -2.64 -3.54 -21.18
CA THR A 134 -1.35 -3.39 -20.53
C THR A 134 -0.25 -3.85 -21.48
N PRO A 135 0.17 -3.00 -22.44
CA PRO A 135 1.20 -3.38 -23.38
C PRO A 135 2.50 -3.73 -22.66
N VAL A 136 3.33 -4.54 -23.30
CA VAL A 136 4.68 -4.81 -22.81
C VAL A 136 5.47 -3.49 -22.83
N PRO A 137 6.04 -3.05 -21.69
CA PRO A 137 6.82 -1.83 -21.66
C PRO A 137 8.16 -2.00 -22.39
N THR A 138 8.72 -0.89 -22.85
CA THR A 138 10.05 -0.84 -23.44
C THR A 138 11.13 -0.87 -22.36
N VAL A 139 12.30 -1.40 -22.68
CA VAL A 139 13.46 -1.42 -21.77
C VAL A 139 14.74 -1.06 -22.50
N VAL A 140 15.63 -0.37 -21.78
CA VAL A 140 17.00 -0.10 -22.22
C VAL A 140 17.98 -0.74 -21.22
N PRO A 141 18.96 -1.53 -21.69
CA PRO A 141 19.17 -1.96 -23.08
C PRO A 141 18.11 -2.94 -23.56
N ALA A 142 17.87 -3.01 -24.87
CA ALA A 142 16.87 -3.91 -25.47
C ALA A 142 17.11 -5.39 -25.15
N ALA A 143 18.36 -5.78 -24.87
CA ALA A 143 18.73 -7.12 -24.42
C ALA A 143 18.02 -7.55 -23.12
N ASP A 144 17.57 -6.60 -22.29
CA ASP A 144 16.89 -6.88 -21.03
C ASP A 144 15.38 -7.13 -21.19
N GLN A 145 14.82 -7.13 -22.41
CA GLN A 145 13.38 -7.31 -22.64
C GLN A 145 12.83 -8.61 -22.04
N SER A 146 13.68 -9.63 -21.90
CA SER A 146 13.36 -10.92 -21.28
C SER A 146 12.98 -10.80 -19.80
N TYR A 147 13.36 -9.74 -19.09
CA TYR A 147 12.91 -9.49 -17.71
C TYR A 147 11.47 -8.96 -17.63
N LEU A 148 10.96 -8.36 -18.70
CA LEU A 148 9.67 -7.67 -18.73
C LEU A 148 8.59 -8.48 -19.45
N VAL A 149 8.78 -9.81 -19.54
CA VAL A 149 7.80 -10.71 -20.16
C VAL A 149 6.46 -10.58 -19.45
N SER A 150 5.45 -10.21 -20.21
CA SER A 150 4.10 -10.06 -19.71
C SER A 150 3.43 -11.41 -19.53
N PRO A 151 2.77 -11.68 -18.40
CA PRO A 151 1.87 -12.83 -18.29
C PRO A 151 0.54 -12.61 -19.02
N HIS A 152 0.22 -11.37 -19.44
CA HIS A 152 -1.04 -11.03 -20.10
C HIS A 152 -0.97 -9.65 -20.79
N ASP A 153 -1.46 -9.54 -22.03
CA ASP A 153 -1.55 -8.24 -22.72
C ASP A 153 -2.64 -7.35 -22.13
N GLN A 154 -3.65 -7.97 -21.50
CA GLN A 154 -4.77 -7.29 -20.87
C GLN A 154 -5.22 -8.01 -19.60
N TYR A 155 -5.94 -7.33 -18.72
CA TYR A 155 -6.66 -7.98 -17.62
C TYR A 155 -8.07 -7.42 -17.48
N VAL A 156 -8.98 -8.24 -16.97
CA VAL A 156 -10.34 -7.81 -16.60
C VAL A 156 -10.29 -7.27 -15.18
N PHE A 157 -10.68 -6.01 -15.00
CA PHE A 157 -10.90 -5.39 -13.70
C PHE A 157 -12.37 -5.53 -13.32
N PRO A 158 -12.69 -6.02 -12.10
CA PRO A 158 -14.06 -6.31 -11.71
C PRO A 158 -14.91 -5.04 -11.61
N GLU A 159 -16.22 -5.22 -11.65
CA GLU A 159 -17.20 -4.18 -11.32
C GLU A 159 -16.85 -3.50 -9.97
N ILE A 160 -16.95 -2.18 -9.94
CA ILE A 160 -16.80 -1.40 -8.71
C ILE A 160 -18.18 -1.10 -8.16
N SER A 161 -18.37 -1.41 -6.88
CA SER A 161 -19.61 -1.16 -6.17
C SER A 161 -19.35 -0.79 -4.72
N ILE A 162 -20.38 -0.27 -4.05
CA ILE A 162 -20.40 -0.01 -2.62
C ILE A 162 -21.48 -0.90 -2.02
N ALA A 163 -21.09 -1.80 -1.12
CA ALA A 163 -22.00 -2.69 -0.40
C ALA A 163 -22.25 -2.16 1.01
N MET A 164 -23.48 -2.30 1.51
CA MET A 164 -23.83 -2.06 2.91
C MET A 164 -24.02 -3.39 3.62
N ALA A 165 -23.20 -3.65 4.64
CA ALA A 165 -23.27 -4.81 5.51
C ALA A 165 -23.75 -4.40 6.90
N GLU A 166 -24.65 -5.20 7.48
CA GLU A 166 -25.15 -4.98 8.84
C GLU A 166 -24.28 -5.70 9.88
N ASP A 167 -24.16 -5.09 11.06
CA ASP A 167 -23.47 -5.63 12.24
C ASP A 167 -22.07 -6.21 11.95
N ALA A 168 -21.29 -5.44 11.20
CA ALA A 168 -19.95 -5.80 10.76
C ALA A 168 -18.88 -5.36 11.78
N THR A 169 -17.73 -6.05 11.80
CA THR A 169 -16.57 -5.68 12.61
C THR A 169 -15.32 -5.54 11.74
N ILE A 170 -14.63 -4.42 11.90
CA ILE A 170 -13.37 -4.09 11.21
C ILE A 170 -12.22 -3.97 12.22
N TYR A 171 -10.99 -4.15 11.75
CA TYR A 171 -9.78 -4.04 12.56
C TYR A 171 -8.77 -3.10 11.90
N GLY A 172 -8.08 -2.28 12.70
CA GLY A 172 -7.02 -1.41 12.18
C GLY A 172 -5.90 -2.21 11.52
N GLY A 173 -5.43 -1.75 10.37
CA GLY A 173 -4.40 -2.44 9.59
C GLY A 173 -4.86 -3.77 8.99
N SER A 174 -6.15 -3.88 8.64
CA SER A 174 -6.71 -5.00 7.90
C SER A 174 -7.73 -4.51 6.88
N ASN A 175 -7.69 -5.07 5.68
CA ASN A 175 -8.72 -4.85 4.66
C ASN A 175 -9.79 -5.96 4.66
N LEU A 176 -9.78 -6.83 5.67
CA LEU A 176 -10.75 -7.90 5.88
C LEU A 176 -11.86 -7.43 6.83
N THR A 177 -13.09 -7.80 6.53
CA THR A 177 -14.26 -7.44 7.33
C THR A 177 -14.91 -8.69 7.91
N LEU A 178 -15.22 -8.69 9.21
CA LEU A 178 -15.97 -9.76 9.84
C LEU A 178 -17.46 -9.42 9.78
N VAL A 179 -18.26 -10.27 9.17
CA VAL A 179 -19.73 -10.12 9.12
C VAL A 179 -20.34 -11.47 9.44
N ASP A 180 -21.24 -11.52 10.43
CA ASP A 180 -21.75 -12.76 11.02
C ASP A 180 -20.63 -13.75 11.42
N ASN A 181 -20.60 -14.89 10.74
CA ASN A 181 -19.66 -15.98 10.89
C ASN A 181 -18.74 -16.12 9.66
N GLU A 182 -18.67 -15.10 8.81
CA GLU A 182 -17.82 -15.04 7.61
C GLU A 182 -16.76 -13.94 7.75
N VAL A 183 -15.69 -14.06 6.97
CA VAL A 183 -14.72 -12.99 6.75
C VAL A 183 -14.76 -12.63 5.28
N VAL A 184 -14.97 -11.35 5.01
CA VAL A 184 -15.13 -10.80 3.67
C VAL A 184 -13.83 -10.14 3.22
N CYS A 185 -13.36 -10.50 2.03
CA CYS A 185 -12.21 -9.89 1.35
C CYS A 185 -12.64 -9.27 0.01
N HIS A 186 -11.82 -8.41 -0.59
CA HIS A 186 -12.12 -7.85 -1.90
C HIS A 186 -11.97 -8.89 -3.04
N ASP A 187 -12.54 -8.61 -4.20
CA ASP A 187 -12.67 -9.57 -5.32
C ASP A 187 -11.34 -9.92 -6.01
N LEU A 188 -10.35 -9.02 -5.94
CA LEU A 188 -9.02 -9.27 -6.50
C LEU A 188 -8.09 -10.13 -5.62
N PHE A 189 -8.44 -10.38 -4.36
CA PHE A 189 -7.62 -11.19 -3.46
C PHE A 189 -7.73 -12.68 -3.81
N ASP A 190 -6.58 -13.35 -3.95
CA ASP A 190 -6.52 -14.80 -4.18
C ASP A 190 -5.73 -15.49 -3.08
N ALA A 191 -6.45 -16.16 -2.19
CA ALA A 191 -5.87 -16.89 -1.07
C ALA A 191 -4.89 -18.00 -1.48
N THR A 192 -4.94 -18.53 -2.71
CA THR A 192 -4.02 -19.58 -3.16
C THR A 192 -2.66 -19.01 -3.57
N ARG A 193 -2.62 -17.75 -3.99
CA ARG A 193 -1.43 -17.07 -4.49
C ARG A 193 -0.83 -16.10 -3.49
N ASP A 194 -1.67 -15.46 -2.67
CA ASP A 194 -1.31 -14.25 -1.93
C ASP A 194 -1.38 -14.50 -0.42
N PHE A 195 -0.31 -14.11 0.28
CA PHE A 195 -0.30 -13.99 1.73
C PHE A 195 -0.89 -12.64 2.12
N THR A 196 -1.69 -12.61 3.19
CA THR A 196 -2.13 -11.35 3.79
C THR A 196 -1.20 -10.93 4.93
N SER A 197 -1.26 -9.65 5.30
CA SER A 197 -0.54 -9.16 6.48
C SER A 197 -1.02 -9.84 7.77
N GLU A 198 -2.31 -10.15 7.88
CA GLU A 198 -2.88 -10.82 9.05
C GLU A 198 -2.23 -12.18 9.25
N GLU A 199 -2.09 -12.96 8.17
CA GLU A 199 -1.44 -14.25 8.24
C GLU A 199 0.05 -14.15 8.56
N LEU A 200 0.76 -13.25 7.88
CA LEU A 200 2.20 -13.04 8.10
C LEU A 200 2.55 -12.36 9.41
N HIS A 201 1.57 -11.86 10.15
CA HIS A 201 1.75 -11.31 11.50
C HIS A 201 1.05 -12.13 12.58
N GLY A 202 0.49 -13.30 12.23
CA GLY A 202 -0.14 -14.22 13.18
C GLY A 202 -1.47 -13.73 13.76
N ARG A 203 -2.14 -12.81 13.07
CA ARG A 203 -3.49 -12.31 13.36
C ARG A 203 -4.57 -13.17 12.71
N ALA A 204 -4.22 -13.99 11.72
CA ALA A 204 -5.11 -14.97 11.12
C ALA A 204 -4.36 -16.21 10.64
N LEU A 205 -5.09 -17.29 10.38
CA LEU A 205 -4.64 -18.46 9.62
C LEU A 205 -5.59 -18.66 8.45
N ILE A 206 -5.07 -18.86 7.24
CA ILE A 206 -5.89 -19.08 6.04
C ILE A 206 -5.66 -20.51 5.55
N ASP A 207 -6.74 -21.23 5.24
CA ASP A 207 -6.74 -22.47 4.46
C ASP A 207 -7.24 -22.13 3.05
N PRO A 208 -6.33 -21.91 2.08
CA PRO A 208 -6.70 -21.52 0.73
C PRO A 208 -7.54 -22.56 0.01
N LYS A 209 -7.28 -23.85 0.25
CA LYS A 209 -7.97 -24.95 -0.44
C LYS A 209 -9.44 -25.02 -0.04
N ARG A 210 -9.72 -24.76 1.24
CA ARG A 210 -11.10 -24.77 1.76
C ARG A 210 -11.76 -23.39 1.74
N LYS A 211 -11.06 -22.34 1.28
CA LYS A 211 -11.48 -20.94 1.41
C LYS A 211 -11.96 -20.62 2.81
N ARG A 212 -11.14 -20.95 3.81
CA ARG A 212 -11.46 -20.72 5.22
C ARG A 212 -10.39 -19.90 5.90
N ILE A 213 -10.79 -19.15 6.91
CA ILE A 213 -9.91 -18.35 7.75
C ILE A 213 -10.24 -18.58 9.22
N ARG A 214 -9.21 -18.71 10.06
CA ARG A 214 -9.33 -18.61 11.51
C ARG A 214 -8.83 -17.23 11.91
N TRP A 215 -9.73 -16.43 12.47
CA TRP A 215 -9.42 -15.08 12.94
C TRP A 215 -8.85 -15.13 14.36
N LEU A 216 -7.62 -14.68 14.56
CA LEU A 216 -6.88 -14.78 15.83
C LEU A 216 -6.73 -13.44 16.55
N SER A 217 -7.17 -12.34 15.94
CA SER A 217 -7.24 -11.04 16.60
C SER A 217 -8.53 -10.93 17.42
N TYR A 218 -8.41 -10.37 18.61
CA TYR A 218 -9.51 -10.12 19.51
C TYR A 218 -9.28 -8.78 20.21
N ASP A 219 -10.25 -7.88 20.08
CA ASP A 219 -10.37 -6.69 20.91
C ASP A 219 -11.43 -6.99 21.98
N GLU A 220 -11.07 -6.82 23.25
CA GLU A 220 -11.95 -7.09 24.39
C GLU A 220 -13.11 -6.09 24.46
N GLU A 221 -12.84 -4.85 24.03
CA GLU A 221 -13.75 -3.72 24.09
C GLU A 221 -13.78 -3.01 22.73
N PRO A 222 -14.37 -3.65 21.70
CA PRO A 222 -14.52 -3.03 20.40
C PRO A 222 -15.41 -1.79 20.52
N VAL A 223 -14.97 -0.70 19.90
CA VAL A 223 -15.77 0.53 19.82
C VAL A 223 -17.04 0.22 19.02
N LYS A 224 -18.18 0.80 19.41
CA LYS A 224 -19.45 0.61 18.70
C LYS A 224 -19.86 1.87 17.97
N LEU A 225 -20.23 1.74 16.70
CA LEU A 225 -20.76 2.83 15.89
C LEU A 225 -22.07 2.42 15.22
N SER A 226 -22.95 3.38 14.97
CA SER A 226 -24.18 3.16 14.21
C SER A 226 -23.91 3.02 12.71
N THR A 227 -23.04 3.87 12.15
CA THR A 227 -22.72 3.90 10.71
C THR A 227 -21.30 4.37 10.48
N ALA A 228 -20.61 3.77 9.50
CA ALA A 228 -19.34 4.26 8.97
C ALA A 228 -18.98 3.56 7.65
N ALA A 229 -18.05 4.14 6.91
CA ALA A 229 -17.37 3.51 5.78
C ALA A 229 -15.93 3.13 6.16
N THR A 230 -15.47 1.96 5.72
CA THR A 230 -14.16 1.42 6.10
C THR A 230 -13.12 1.55 5.00
N PHE A 231 -11.97 2.12 5.34
CA PHE A 231 -10.78 2.22 4.48
C PHE A 231 -9.50 1.90 5.25
N VAL A 232 -9.62 1.13 6.34
CA VAL A 232 -8.46 0.49 6.98
C VAL A 232 -7.86 -0.54 6.02
N ASP A 233 -6.53 -0.60 6.00
CA ASP A 233 -5.80 -1.47 5.10
C ASP A 233 -4.43 -1.83 5.69
N ALA A 234 -3.95 -3.04 5.45
CA ALA A 234 -2.64 -3.48 5.91
C ALA A 234 -1.47 -2.66 5.32
N CYS A 235 -1.67 -2.08 4.14
CA CYS A 235 -0.68 -1.31 3.39
C CYS A 235 -0.92 0.21 3.43
N ALA A 236 -1.94 0.72 4.14
CA ALA A 236 -2.32 2.14 4.13
C ALA A 236 -1.19 3.11 4.54
N SER A 237 -0.20 2.68 5.32
CA SER A 237 0.94 3.51 5.70
C SER A 237 2.00 3.66 4.61
N ASN A 238 1.93 2.86 3.54
CA ASN A 238 2.79 2.98 2.39
C ASN A 238 2.15 3.89 1.35
N TYR A 239 2.82 5.02 1.05
CA TYR A 239 2.32 6.05 0.16
C TYR A 239 1.86 5.53 -1.22
N ALA A 240 2.54 4.55 -1.81
CA ALA A 240 2.13 3.98 -3.09
C ALA A 240 0.79 3.25 -2.99
N HIS A 241 0.65 2.33 -2.03
CA HIS A 241 -0.59 1.58 -1.80
C HIS A 241 -1.72 2.50 -1.35
N TRP A 242 -1.42 3.53 -0.55
CA TRP A 242 -2.40 4.56 -0.21
C TRP A 242 -2.96 5.22 -1.46
N LEU A 243 -2.08 5.75 -2.32
CA LEU A 243 -2.47 6.53 -3.49
C LEU A 243 -3.12 5.68 -4.58
N THR A 244 -2.78 4.38 -4.68
CA THR A 244 -3.23 3.52 -5.79
C THR A 244 -4.32 2.51 -5.41
N GLU A 245 -4.55 2.27 -4.11
CA GLU A 245 -5.50 1.23 -3.65
C GLU A 245 -6.50 1.75 -2.60
N VAL A 246 -6.10 2.67 -1.72
CA VAL A 246 -6.97 3.16 -0.61
C VAL A 246 -7.67 4.46 -0.97
N LEU A 247 -6.92 5.52 -1.31
CA LEU A 247 -7.45 6.84 -1.62
C LEU A 247 -8.43 6.83 -2.82
N PRO A 248 -8.20 6.06 -3.90
CA PRO A 248 -9.19 5.96 -4.98
C PRO A 248 -10.51 5.34 -4.52
N ARG A 249 -10.50 4.38 -3.58
CA ARG A 249 -11.75 3.86 -2.99
C ARG A 249 -12.48 4.92 -2.18
N ILE A 250 -11.74 5.74 -1.44
CA ILE A 250 -12.30 6.86 -0.69
C ILE A 250 -12.94 7.87 -1.65
N ALA A 251 -12.26 8.22 -2.75
CA ALA A 251 -12.79 9.11 -3.76
C ALA A 251 -14.10 8.58 -4.37
N LEU A 252 -14.13 7.32 -4.81
CA LEU A 252 -15.34 6.66 -5.31
C LEU A 252 -16.50 6.69 -4.31
N PHE A 253 -16.22 6.51 -3.02
CA PHE A 253 -17.24 6.60 -1.98
C PHE A 253 -17.73 8.03 -1.75
N CYS A 254 -16.83 9.02 -1.83
CA CYS A 254 -17.13 10.43 -1.62
C CYS A 254 -17.85 11.09 -2.80
N ASP A 255 -17.71 10.55 -4.02
CA ASP A 255 -18.40 11.04 -5.22
C ASP A 255 -19.92 10.83 -5.15
N GLU A 256 -20.38 9.94 -4.27
CA GLU A 256 -21.79 9.67 -4.02
C GLU A 256 -22.38 10.62 -2.97
N GLU A 257 -23.26 11.54 -3.39
CA GLU A 257 -23.94 12.53 -2.51
C GLU A 257 -24.66 11.88 -1.32
N ARG A 258 -25.22 10.67 -1.50
CA ARG A 258 -25.90 9.90 -0.45
C ARG A 258 -24.98 9.53 0.73
N HIS A 259 -23.66 9.60 0.53
CA HIS A 259 -22.65 9.21 1.51
C HIS A 259 -21.94 10.41 2.17
N LYS A 260 -22.36 11.65 1.88
CA LYS A 260 -21.64 12.86 2.30
C LYS A 260 -21.39 12.98 3.81
N ASP A 261 -22.35 12.51 4.62
CA ASP A 261 -22.34 12.63 6.08
C ASP A 261 -21.87 11.35 6.78
N ILE A 262 -21.46 10.33 6.02
CA ILE A 262 -21.03 9.05 6.59
C ILE A 262 -19.58 9.17 7.10
N PRO A 263 -19.32 8.85 8.38
CA PRO A 263 -17.97 8.84 8.92
C PRO A 263 -17.06 7.84 8.20
N ILE A 264 -15.78 8.20 8.06
CA ILE A 264 -14.78 7.35 7.41
C ILE A 264 -13.80 6.82 8.46
N VAL A 265 -13.54 5.50 8.43
CA VAL A 265 -12.54 4.85 9.28
C VAL A 265 -11.26 4.58 8.48
N ILE A 266 -10.13 5.07 8.99
CA ILE A 266 -8.78 4.86 8.42
C ILE A 266 -7.85 4.28 9.48
N ASN A 267 -6.66 3.82 9.07
CA ASN A 267 -5.63 3.46 10.04
C ASN A 267 -5.17 4.70 10.83
N SER A 268 -4.83 4.52 12.11
CA SER A 268 -4.11 5.54 12.89
C SER A 268 -2.62 5.59 12.53
N GLY A 269 -1.95 6.71 12.84
CA GLY A 269 -0.50 6.89 12.67
C GLY A 269 -0.04 7.05 11.21
N LEU A 270 -0.91 7.54 10.32
CA LEU A 270 -0.55 7.82 8.94
C LEU A 270 0.29 9.10 8.82
N HIS A 271 1.16 9.13 7.81
CA HIS A 271 2.03 10.29 7.52
C HIS A 271 1.20 11.53 7.15
N GLU A 272 1.71 12.73 7.41
CA GLU A 272 1.01 13.99 7.12
C GLU A 272 0.54 14.10 5.67
N ASN A 273 1.39 13.81 4.67
CA ASN A 273 0.99 13.83 3.26
C ASN A 273 -0.12 12.81 2.92
N ILE A 274 -0.20 11.69 3.65
CA ILE A 274 -1.32 10.75 3.49
C ILE A 274 -2.61 11.37 4.04
N LEU A 275 -2.56 11.98 5.23
CA LEU A 275 -3.71 12.67 5.82
C LEU A 275 -4.13 13.90 5.01
N ASN A 276 -3.19 14.70 4.53
CA ASN A 276 -3.47 15.84 3.67
C ASN A 276 -4.17 15.37 2.39
N SER A 277 -3.68 14.31 1.74
CA SER A 277 -4.35 13.74 0.56
C SER A 277 -5.77 13.25 0.83
N LEU A 278 -6.03 12.72 2.04
CA LEU A 278 -7.37 12.35 2.46
C LEU A 278 -8.27 13.59 2.54
N PHE A 279 -7.80 14.65 3.19
CA PHE A 279 -8.57 15.87 3.41
C PHE A 279 -8.92 16.60 2.10
N GLU A 280 -8.03 16.56 1.10
CA GLU A 280 -8.34 17.07 -0.24
C GLU A 280 -9.51 16.31 -0.92
N VAL A 281 -9.72 15.04 -0.57
CA VAL A 281 -10.80 14.21 -1.15
C VAL A 281 -12.10 14.31 -0.35
N ILE A 282 -12.03 14.27 0.98
CA ILE A 282 -13.22 14.19 1.85
C ILE A 282 -13.78 15.58 2.24
N GLY A 283 -13.01 16.65 2.01
CA GLY A 283 -13.33 18.01 2.45
C GLY A 283 -13.17 18.20 3.96
N SER A 284 -13.51 19.40 4.46
CA SER A 284 -13.22 19.78 5.85
C SER A 284 -14.24 19.30 6.90
N LYS A 285 -15.42 18.85 6.47
CA LYS A 285 -16.56 18.60 7.37
C LYS A 285 -16.75 17.14 7.75
N ARG A 286 -16.22 16.20 6.96
CA ARG A 286 -16.48 14.77 7.16
C ARG A 286 -15.76 14.26 8.40
N LYS A 287 -16.47 13.50 9.24
CA LYS A 287 -15.89 12.87 10.43
C LYS A 287 -14.92 11.76 10.02
N VAL A 288 -13.71 11.80 10.57
CA VAL A 288 -12.68 10.77 10.38
C VAL A 288 -12.39 10.07 11.70
N ILE A 289 -12.33 8.75 11.66
CA ILE A 289 -12.03 7.89 12.81
C ILE A 289 -10.74 7.13 12.51
N ALA A 290 -9.71 7.37 13.32
CA ALA A 290 -8.42 6.73 13.19
C ALA A 290 -8.36 5.48 14.09
N LEU A 291 -8.23 4.31 13.47
CA LEU A 291 -8.23 3.01 14.12
C LEU A 291 -6.81 2.42 14.20
N PRO A 292 -6.22 2.28 15.40
CA PRO A 292 -4.92 1.65 15.57
C PRO A 292 -4.93 0.16 15.22
N ILE A 293 -3.76 -0.35 14.80
CA ILE A 293 -3.59 -1.79 14.56
C ILE A 293 -3.92 -2.59 15.82
N GLY A 294 -4.85 -3.54 15.67
CA GLY A 294 -5.27 -4.44 16.76
C GLY A 294 -6.51 -3.98 17.53
N ARG A 295 -6.93 -2.71 17.38
CA ARG A 295 -8.25 -2.26 17.83
C ARG A 295 -9.32 -2.61 16.80
N ALA A 296 -10.55 -2.79 17.28
CA ALA A 296 -11.70 -3.12 16.46
C ALA A 296 -12.86 -2.12 16.65
N ILE A 297 -13.67 -2.01 15.61
CA ILE A 297 -14.95 -1.31 15.66
C ILE A 297 -16.04 -2.26 15.17
N THR A 298 -17.11 -2.40 15.94
CA THR A 298 -18.35 -3.03 15.50
C THR A 298 -19.33 -1.94 15.04
N ILE A 299 -19.87 -2.09 13.84
CA ILE A 299 -20.61 -1.05 13.13
C ILE A 299 -21.94 -1.65 12.67
N ASN A 300 -23.06 -1.03 13.05
CA ASN A 300 -24.38 -1.53 12.67
C ASN A 300 -24.64 -1.41 11.16
N LYS A 301 -24.26 -0.31 10.51
CA LYS A 301 -24.31 -0.14 9.05
C LYS A 301 -22.93 0.19 8.52
N LEU A 302 -22.22 -0.81 8.00
CA LEU A 302 -20.90 -0.64 7.44
C LEU A 302 -20.96 -0.54 5.91
N PHE A 303 -20.41 0.54 5.37
CA PHE A 303 -20.22 0.70 3.93
C PHE A 303 -18.83 0.19 3.53
N ILE A 304 -18.80 -0.70 2.54
CA ILE A 304 -17.59 -1.33 2.02
C ILE A 304 -17.51 -1.02 0.53
N THR A 305 -16.52 -0.23 0.15
CA THR A 305 -16.24 0.05 -1.27
C THR A 305 -15.36 -1.07 -1.83
N SER A 306 -15.77 -1.61 -2.98
CA SER A 306 -14.99 -2.59 -3.75
C SER A 306 -13.59 -2.08 -4.07
N VAL A 307 -12.73 -3.02 -4.47
CA VAL A 307 -11.32 -2.73 -4.77
C VAL A 307 -11.17 -1.75 -5.93
N ALA A 308 -10.28 -0.76 -5.77
CA ALA A 308 -9.90 0.18 -6.84
C ALA A 308 -8.51 -0.13 -7.44
N GLY A 309 -7.68 -0.83 -6.67
CA GLY A 309 -6.39 -1.36 -7.09
C GLY A 309 -5.96 -2.45 -6.12
N TYR A 310 -5.13 -3.39 -6.57
CA TYR A 310 -4.61 -4.44 -5.72
C TYR A 310 -3.22 -4.90 -6.11
N VAL A 311 -2.32 -4.84 -5.14
CA VAL A 311 -0.99 -5.46 -5.20
C VAL A 311 -0.82 -6.38 -3.98
N PRO A 312 -0.48 -7.67 -4.18
CA PRO A 312 -0.36 -8.60 -3.06
C PRO A 312 0.66 -8.15 -2.02
N PHE A 313 0.34 -8.36 -0.75
CA PHE A 313 1.25 -8.07 0.36
C PHE A 313 2.53 -8.91 0.28
N GLU A 314 2.39 -10.20 -0.04
CA GLU A 314 3.50 -11.11 -0.33
C GLU A 314 2.98 -12.34 -1.10
N ARG A 315 3.86 -13.01 -1.84
CA ARG A 315 3.55 -14.21 -2.63
C ARG A 315 3.66 -15.46 -1.77
N ARG A 316 2.70 -16.39 -1.90
CA ARG A 316 2.76 -17.71 -1.25
C ARG A 316 3.81 -18.62 -1.84
N THR A 317 3.95 -18.57 -3.16
CA THR A 317 4.89 -19.40 -3.92
C THR A 317 5.99 -18.55 -4.53
N ASN A 318 7.12 -19.18 -4.87
CA ASN A 318 8.21 -18.51 -5.59
C ASN A 318 8.02 -18.56 -7.12
N LYS A 319 6.96 -19.19 -7.63
CA LYS A 319 6.71 -19.35 -9.08
C LYS A 319 6.22 -18.04 -9.70
N ILE A 320 7.07 -17.35 -10.46
CA ILE A 320 6.72 -16.05 -11.08
C ILE A 320 5.48 -16.13 -11.99
N SER A 321 5.25 -17.26 -12.67
CA SER A 321 4.10 -17.45 -13.55
C SER A 321 2.76 -17.41 -12.80
N GLY A 322 1.85 -16.55 -13.26
CA GLY A 322 0.49 -16.41 -12.71
C GLY A 322 0.39 -15.52 -11.46
N HIS A 323 1.46 -14.83 -11.06
CA HIS A 323 1.38 -13.84 -9.98
C HIS A 323 0.74 -12.53 -10.42
N SER A 324 0.10 -11.83 -9.47
CA SER A 324 -0.38 -10.48 -9.72
C SER A 324 0.80 -9.53 -9.86
N HIS A 325 0.78 -8.71 -10.91
CA HIS A 325 1.73 -7.61 -11.08
C HIS A 325 1.11 -6.23 -10.77
N GLY A 326 0.05 -6.22 -9.96
CA GLY A 326 -0.78 -5.04 -9.77
C GLY A 326 -1.91 -4.99 -10.80
N LYS A 327 -3.13 -4.80 -10.31
CA LYS A 327 -4.31 -4.51 -11.14
C LYS A 327 -4.93 -3.23 -10.60
N PHE A 328 -5.26 -2.29 -11.46
CA PHE A 328 -5.71 -0.95 -11.08
C PHE A 328 -6.85 -0.50 -11.98
N SER A 329 -7.79 0.26 -11.43
CA SER A 329 -8.88 0.85 -12.21
C SER A 329 -8.50 2.26 -12.69
N PRO A 330 -8.39 2.51 -14.00
CA PRO A 330 -8.20 3.86 -14.53
C PRO A 330 -9.41 4.75 -14.21
N TYR A 331 -10.62 4.18 -14.20
CA TYR A 331 -11.82 4.90 -13.74
C TYR A 331 -11.65 5.45 -12.32
N ALA A 332 -11.20 4.64 -11.36
CA ALA A 332 -10.98 5.09 -9.99
C ALA A 332 -9.91 6.19 -9.88
N PHE A 333 -8.85 6.13 -10.69
CA PHE A 333 -7.85 7.20 -10.76
C PHE A 333 -8.40 8.49 -11.36
N ASN A 334 -9.28 8.41 -12.36
CA ASN A 334 -9.94 9.58 -12.94
C ASN A 334 -10.89 10.25 -11.94
N VAL A 335 -11.66 9.47 -11.17
CA VAL A 335 -12.51 10.00 -10.09
C VAL A 335 -11.65 10.71 -9.04
N LEU A 336 -10.58 10.06 -8.56
CA LEU A 336 -9.64 10.69 -7.62
C LEU A 336 -9.06 12.01 -8.18
N THR A 337 -8.60 12.02 -9.43
CA THR A 337 -8.02 13.21 -10.06
C THR A 337 -9.05 14.34 -10.19
N SER A 338 -10.33 14.00 -10.39
CA SER A 338 -11.43 14.97 -10.48
C SER A 338 -11.67 15.68 -9.14
N HIS A 339 -11.65 14.95 -8.02
CA HIS A 339 -11.73 15.56 -6.67
C HIS A 339 -10.61 16.59 -6.41
N LEU A 340 -9.40 16.33 -6.92
CA LEU A 340 -8.24 17.19 -6.69
C LEU A 340 -8.18 18.40 -7.64
N SER A 341 -8.86 18.37 -8.78
CA SER A 341 -8.67 19.39 -9.83
C SER A 341 -9.13 20.78 -9.41
N SER A 342 -10.26 20.89 -8.70
CA SER A 342 -10.77 22.18 -8.22
C SER A 342 -9.89 22.88 -7.18
N HIS A 343 -9.01 22.13 -6.50
CA HIS A 343 -8.09 22.63 -5.48
C HIS A 343 -6.76 23.05 -6.12
N VAL A 344 -6.28 22.28 -7.09
CA VAL A 344 -5.01 22.53 -7.78
C VAL A 344 -5.08 23.78 -8.67
N ASP A 345 -6.19 24.03 -9.34
CA ASP A 345 -6.32 25.19 -10.24
C ASP A 345 -6.34 26.53 -9.49
N LYS A 346 -6.62 26.51 -8.19
CA LYS A 346 -6.59 27.69 -7.31
C LYS A 346 -5.20 28.01 -6.77
N THR A 347 -4.26 27.07 -6.87
CA THR A 347 -2.89 27.22 -6.38
C THR A 347 -1.98 27.69 -7.51
N ASP A 348 -1.29 28.82 -7.28
CA ASP A 348 -0.46 29.56 -8.24
C ASP A 348 0.39 28.62 -9.12
N SER A 349 0.19 28.68 -10.45
CA SER A 349 0.86 27.83 -11.46
C SER A 349 2.30 28.27 -11.73
N LYS A 350 3.07 28.52 -10.66
CA LYS A 350 4.44 29.01 -10.78
C LYS A 350 5.36 27.94 -11.35
N GLY A 351 5.76 28.12 -12.61
CA GLY A 351 7.03 27.63 -13.19
C GLY A 351 7.42 26.18 -12.88
N TRP A 352 6.47 25.26 -12.73
CA TRP A 352 6.76 23.86 -12.46
C TRP A 352 7.54 23.24 -13.63
N PRO A 353 8.59 22.44 -13.36
CA PRO A 353 9.42 21.89 -14.41
C PRO A 353 8.70 20.83 -15.24
N GLU A 354 8.85 20.89 -16.57
CA GLU A 354 8.28 19.87 -17.47
C GLU A 354 9.11 18.57 -17.51
N LYS A 355 10.37 18.61 -17.06
CA LYS A 355 11.30 17.48 -17.02
C LYS A 355 11.88 17.33 -15.62
N ILE A 356 11.61 16.20 -14.97
CA ILE A 356 12.09 15.95 -13.60
C ILE A 356 12.77 14.62 -13.44
N PHE A 357 13.76 14.60 -12.55
CA PHE A 357 14.28 13.39 -11.95
C PHE A 357 13.82 13.33 -10.49
N ILE A 358 13.05 12.31 -10.15
CA ILE A 358 12.64 12.09 -8.76
C ILE A 358 13.77 11.36 -8.04
N ARG A 359 14.44 12.04 -7.12
CA ARG A 359 15.50 11.46 -6.30
C ARG A 359 14.89 10.49 -5.28
N ARG A 360 15.61 9.40 -5.01
CA ARG A 360 15.23 8.39 -4.02
C ARG A 360 16.19 8.42 -2.82
N ASN A 361 15.76 9.02 -1.72
CA ASN A 361 16.56 9.13 -0.49
C ASN A 361 16.37 7.96 0.51
N SER A 362 15.79 6.84 0.07
CA SER A 362 15.54 5.70 0.95
C SER A 362 16.79 4.83 1.20
N GLY A 363 16.80 4.08 2.31
CA GLY A 363 17.87 3.13 2.63
C GLY A 363 17.96 1.84 1.78
N THR A 364 17.21 1.71 0.68
CA THR A 364 17.21 0.53 -0.21
C THR A 364 16.97 0.89 -1.66
N ARG A 365 17.38 0.00 -2.58
CA ARG A 365 17.21 0.19 -4.02
C ARG A 365 17.84 1.51 -4.46
N LYS A 366 19.00 1.84 -3.88
CA LYS A 366 19.73 3.04 -4.23
C LYS A 366 20.39 2.84 -5.59
N VAL A 367 20.35 3.87 -6.42
CA VAL A 367 21.23 3.98 -7.59
C VAL A 367 22.60 4.37 -7.05
N VAL A 368 23.57 3.46 -7.05
CA VAL A 368 24.85 3.70 -6.35
C VAL A 368 25.67 4.79 -7.00
N ASN A 369 25.48 5.04 -8.30
CA ASN A 369 26.08 6.11 -9.07
C ASN A 369 25.10 7.28 -9.32
N ALA A 370 24.19 7.54 -8.37
CA ALA A 370 23.17 8.59 -8.52
C ALA A 370 23.75 9.95 -8.89
N SER A 371 24.87 10.38 -8.30
CA SER A 371 25.48 11.69 -8.61
C SER A 371 25.89 11.84 -10.08
N GLU A 372 26.43 10.78 -10.68
CA GLU A 372 26.81 10.76 -12.10
C GLU A 372 25.57 10.87 -12.99
N ILE A 373 24.53 10.08 -12.68
CA ILE A 373 23.26 10.11 -13.42
C ILE A 373 22.57 11.47 -13.28
N GLU A 374 22.51 12.04 -12.08
CA GLU A 374 21.89 13.35 -11.83
C GLU A 374 22.61 14.46 -12.61
N ASN A 375 23.95 14.47 -12.62
CA ASN A 375 24.72 15.42 -13.42
C ASN A 375 24.39 15.29 -14.92
N LEU A 376 24.35 14.06 -15.45
CA LEU A 376 23.94 13.83 -16.84
C LEU A 376 22.53 14.38 -17.11
N LEU A 377 21.56 14.09 -16.25
CA LEU A 377 20.18 14.53 -16.43
C LEU A 377 20.03 16.06 -16.35
N VAL A 378 20.78 16.73 -15.46
CA VAL A 378 20.80 18.20 -15.37
C VAL A 378 21.29 18.83 -16.67
N THR A 379 22.33 18.28 -17.31
CA THR A 379 22.80 18.78 -18.63
C THR A 379 21.76 18.65 -19.73
N LYS A 380 20.76 17.77 -19.54
CA LYS A 380 19.65 17.53 -20.46
C LYS A 380 18.37 18.28 -20.07
N GLY A 381 18.47 19.20 -19.11
CA GLY A 381 17.40 20.10 -18.69
C GLY A 381 16.42 19.51 -17.67
N TYR A 382 16.75 18.37 -17.04
CA TYR A 382 15.94 17.84 -15.95
C TYR A 382 16.20 18.60 -14.64
N LYS A 383 15.13 18.82 -13.86
CA LYS A 383 15.23 19.28 -12.47
C LYS A 383 15.24 18.10 -11.52
N ILE A 384 16.15 18.10 -10.56
CA ILE A 384 16.18 17.09 -9.49
C ILE A 384 15.16 17.47 -8.44
N VAL A 385 14.28 16.53 -8.07
CA VAL A 385 13.18 16.76 -7.12
C VAL A 385 13.21 15.73 -6.00
N GLU A 386 13.05 16.20 -4.77
CA GLU A 386 12.84 15.39 -3.57
C GLU A 386 11.38 15.53 -3.14
N THR A 387 10.52 14.61 -3.57
CA THR A 387 9.07 14.70 -3.37
C THR A 387 8.66 14.69 -1.89
N GLU A 388 9.48 14.12 -1.01
CA GLU A 388 9.26 14.15 0.43
C GLU A 388 9.33 15.55 1.04
N SER A 389 9.95 16.51 0.36
CA SER A 389 10.00 17.91 0.79
C SER A 389 8.75 18.70 0.37
N LEU A 390 7.88 18.11 -0.46
CA LEU A 390 6.70 18.74 -1.00
C LEU A 390 5.43 18.34 -0.24
N THR A 391 4.53 19.30 -0.05
CA THR A 391 3.15 19.02 0.35
C THR A 391 2.45 18.16 -0.70
N PHE A 392 1.40 17.45 -0.31
CA PHE A 392 0.62 16.62 -1.24
C PHE A 392 0.14 17.42 -2.48
N LEU A 393 -0.47 18.59 -2.30
CA LEU A 393 -0.93 19.41 -3.44
C LEU A 393 0.21 19.85 -4.36
N GLN A 394 1.39 20.19 -3.81
CA GLN A 394 2.56 20.49 -4.63
C GLN A 394 3.04 19.26 -5.43
N GLN A 395 2.94 18.05 -4.87
CA GLN A 395 3.25 16.82 -5.63
C GLN A 395 2.26 16.61 -6.78
N VAL A 396 0.96 16.88 -6.56
CA VAL A 396 -0.07 16.81 -7.61
C VAL A 396 0.19 17.87 -8.70
N GLN A 397 0.48 19.11 -8.31
CA GLN A 397 0.83 20.20 -9.24
C GLN A 397 2.06 19.84 -10.09
N LEU A 398 3.12 19.36 -9.45
CA LEU A 398 4.33 18.93 -10.13
C LEU A 398 4.02 17.85 -11.16
N ALA A 399 3.29 16.81 -10.77
CA ALA A 399 2.93 15.70 -11.66
C ALA A 399 2.08 16.18 -12.84
N LYS A 400 1.06 17.03 -12.61
CA LYS A 400 0.20 17.60 -13.67
C LYS A 400 0.97 18.41 -14.71
N ASN A 401 2.03 19.11 -14.32
CA ASN A 401 2.84 19.94 -15.23
C ASN A 401 3.99 19.18 -15.90
N THR A 402 4.31 17.97 -15.43
CA THR A 402 5.47 17.23 -15.92
C THR A 402 5.16 16.43 -17.19
N LYS A 403 6.00 16.60 -18.22
CA LYS A 403 5.95 15.84 -19.48
C LYS A 403 6.94 14.66 -19.51
N LYS A 404 8.06 14.75 -18.79
CA LYS A 404 9.06 13.67 -18.70
C LYS A 404 9.50 13.44 -17.25
N ILE A 405 9.22 12.26 -16.71
CA ILE A 405 9.66 11.82 -15.38
C ILE A 405 10.73 10.75 -15.54
N ILE A 406 11.83 10.88 -14.82
CA ILE A 406 12.79 9.80 -14.61
C ILE A 406 12.86 9.54 -13.10
N ALA A 407 12.77 8.28 -12.67
CA ALA A 407 12.80 7.96 -11.25
C ALA A 407 13.33 6.54 -10.99
N PRO A 408 14.13 6.32 -9.94
CA PRO A 408 14.27 4.99 -9.36
C PRO A 408 12.93 4.48 -8.83
N THR A 409 12.65 3.18 -9.00
CA THR A 409 11.40 2.57 -8.51
C THR A 409 11.17 2.88 -7.01
N GLY A 410 9.97 3.36 -6.69
CA GLY A 410 9.67 3.84 -5.34
C GLY A 410 8.31 4.48 -5.23
N ALA A 411 7.87 4.70 -3.99
CA ALA A 411 6.51 5.16 -3.73
C ALA A 411 6.22 6.56 -4.29
N ALA A 412 7.23 7.43 -4.38
CA ALA A 412 7.11 8.75 -5.00
C ALA A 412 6.63 8.70 -6.46
N LEU A 413 6.94 7.63 -7.19
CA LEU A 413 6.50 7.45 -8.58
C LEU A 413 5.00 7.20 -8.70
N ALA A 414 4.30 6.85 -7.60
CA ALA A 414 2.85 6.74 -7.60
C ALA A 414 2.15 8.07 -7.94
N ASN A 415 2.79 9.22 -7.70
CA ASN A 415 2.26 10.52 -8.12
C ASN A 415 2.06 10.65 -9.64
N ALA A 416 2.70 9.79 -10.44
CA ALA A 416 2.53 9.79 -11.90
C ALA A 416 1.09 9.48 -12.35
N ILE A 417 0.21 8.97 -11.47
CA ILE A 417 -1.23 8.85 -11.80
C ILE A 417 -1.89 10.22 -12.09
N PHE A 418 -1.28 11.32 -11.64
CA PHE A 418 -1.78 12.68 -11.85
C PHE A 418 -1.19 13.38 -13.07
N CYS A 419 -0.29 12.71 -13.80
CA CYS A 419 0.28 13.25 -15.03
C CYS A 419 -0.77 13.31 -16.15
N GLN A 420 -0.54 14.21 -17.10
CA GLN A 420 -1.37 14.29 -18.30
C GLN A 420 -1.11 13.09 -19.23
N PRO A 421 -2.11 12.64 -20.01
CA PRO A 421 -1.89 11.68 -21.08
C PRO A 421 -0.79 12.16 -22.03
N GLY A 422 0.06 11.23 -22.49
CA GLY A 422 1.23 11.54 -23.30
C GLY A 422 2.52 11.79 -22.51
N THR A 423 2.47 11.92 -21.18
CA THR A 423 3.67 11.99 -20.34
C THR A 423 4.53 10.72 -20.48
N SER A 424 5.84 10.90 -20.53
CA SER A 424 6.83 9.81 -20.55
C SER A 424 7.42 9.59 -19.16
N VAL A 425 7.32 8.36 -18.65
CA VAL A 425 7.86 7.93 -17.35
C VAL A 425 8.93 6.88 -17.58
N VAL A 426 10.13 7.16 -17.09
CA VAL A 426 11.28 6.25 -17.14
C VAL A 426 11.58 5.74 -15.74
N VAL A 427 11.58 4.43 -15.56
CA VAL A 427 11.77 3.78 -14.26
C VAL A 427 13.12 3.08 -14.20
N PHE A 428 13.97 3.49 -13.25
CA PHE A 428 15.21 2.77 -12.96
C PHE A 428 14.94 1.64 -11.98
N MET A 429 15.34 0.41 -12.35
CA MET A 429 15.13 -0.79 -11.53
C MET A 429 16.33 -1.73 -11.58
N GLY A 430 16.62 -2.40 -10.47
CA GLY A 430 17.63 -3.46 -10.46
C GLY A 430 17.17 -4.69 -11.24
N LYS A 431 18.10 -5.34 -11.96
CA LYS A 431 17.88 -6.63 -12.65
C LYS A 431 17.74 -7.76 -11.64
N HIS A 432 16.55 -8.36 -11.57
CA HIS A 432 16.27 -9.46 -10.67
C HIS A 432 15.04 -10.25 -11.14
N GLU A 433 15.16 -11.57 -11.21
CA GLU A 433 14.08 -12.48 -11.67
C GLU A 433 12.77 -12.30 -10.89
N ASN A 434 12.85 -12.09 -9.58
CA ASN A 434 11.69 -11.95 -8.70
C ASN A 434 11.08 -10.54 -8.65
N MET A 435 11.58 -9.59 -9.44
CA MET A 435 11.10 -8.22 -9.41
C MET A 435 9.75 -8.08 -10.12
N ILE A 436 8.85 -7.27 -9.56
CA ILE A 436 7.54 -6.99 -10.18
C ILE A 436 7.71 -5.83 -11.15
N TYR A 437 8.18 -6.13 -12.36
CA TYR A 437 8.42 -5.10 -13.38
C TYR A 437 7.13 -4.43 -13.88
N ARG A 438 5.96 -5.08 -13.79
CA ARG A 438 4.74 -4.51 -14.38
C ARG A 438 3.90 -3.59 -13.48
N TYR A 439 4.32 -3.36 -12.24
CA TYR A 439 3.57 -2.49 -11.32
C TYR A 439 3.25 -1.14 -11.96
N TRP A 440 4.26 -0.46 -12.51
CA TRP A 440 4.11 0.89 -13.04
C TRP A 440 3.40 0.93 -14.39
N VAL A 441 3.70 0.01 -15.31
CA VAL A 441 3.02 -0.05 -16.62
C VAL A 441 1.53 -0.40 -16.46
N ASN A 442 1.17 -1.33 -15.57
CA ASN A 442 -0.24 -1.70 -15.33
C ASN A 442 -1.05 -0.56 -14.71
N MET A 443 -0.38 0.35 -14.00
CA MET A 443 -0.98 1.51 -13.35
C MET A 443 -1.10 2.70 -14.31
N LEU A 444 -0.07 2.96 -15.11
CA LEU A 444 0.09 4.22 -15.85
C LEU A 444 -0.32 4.14 -17.31
N SER A 445 -0.08 3.03 -18.01
CA SER A 445 -0.42 2.92 -19.42
C SER A 445 -1.91 3.06 -19.73
N PRO A 446 -2.84 2.57 -18.89
CA PRO A 446 -4.27 2.83 -19.07
C PRO A 446 -4.65 4.33 -18.99
N LEU A 447 -3.81 5.17 -18.36
CA LEU A 447 -3.99 6.63 -18.30
C LEU A 447 -3.33 7.36 -19.48
N GLY A 448 -2.86 6.63 -20.50
CA GLY A 448 -2.15 7.21 -21.64
C GLY A 448 -0.71 7.64 -21.34
N ILE A 449 -0.13 7.17 -20.24
CA ILE A 449 1.25 7.47 -19.85
C ILE A 449 2.19 6.39 -20.36
N LYS A 450 3.26 6.81 -21.04
CA LYS A 450 4.26 5.90 -21.63
C LYS A 450 5.27 5.50 -20.57
N VAL A 451 5.48 4.19 -20.37
CA VAL A 451 6.42 3.67 -19.37
C VAL A 451 7.59 2.96 -20.06
N THR A 452 8.79 3.43 -19.77
CA THR A 452 10.07 2.84 -20.22
C THR A 452 10.89 2.43 -19.00
N TYR A 453 11.63 1.33 -19.08
CA TYR A 453 12.54 0.91 -18.01
C TYR A 453 13.99 1.11 -18.42
N VAL A 454 14.84 1.48 -17.45
CA VAL A 454 16.29 1.30 -17.57
C VAL A 454 16.71 0.36 -16.44
N LEU A 455 17.21 -0.82 -16.81
CA LEU A 455 17.60 -1.80 -15.81
C LEU A 455 19.08 -1.69 -15.46
N GLY A 456 19.35 -1.75 -14.15
CA GLY A 456 20.71 -1.65 -13.60
C GLY A 456 21.15 -2.92 -12.86
N ASP A 457 22.46 -3.10 -12.75
CA ASP A 457 23.06 -4.30 -12.15
C ASP A 457 23.11 -4.17 -10.62
N ILE A 458 22.63 -5.18 -9.90
CA ILE A 458 22.63 -5.16 -8.42
C ILE A 458 24.07 -5.32 -7.91
N VAL A 459 24.56 -4.35 -7.12
CA VAL A 459 25.99 -4.24 -6.76
C VAL A 459 26.35 -5.02 -5.49
N ASN A 460 25.41 -5.13 -4.53
CA ASN A 460 25.68 -5.80 -3.26
C ASN A 460 25.19 -7.25 -3.23
N LYS A 461 26.12 -8.20 -3.43
CA LYS A 461 25.92 -9.67 -3.47
C LYS A 461 25.36 -10.31 -2.17
N LYS A 462 25.26 -9.59 -1.04
CA LYS A 462 24.74 -10.15 0.23
C LYS A 462 23.21 -10.25 0.21
N GLY A 463 22.72 -11.29 -0.48
CA GLY A 463 21.30 -11.60 -0.63
C GLY A 463 20.68 -10.77 -1.74
N MET A 464 20.99 -11.16 -2.98
CA MET A 464 20.28 -10.74 -4.20
C MET A 464 18.79 -10.76 -3.91
N SER A 465 18.24 -9.58 -3.72
CA SER A 465 16.83 -9.40 -3.42
C SER A 465 16.36 -8.21 -4.23
N ILE A 466 15.05 -8.15 -4.43
CA ILE A 466 14.34 -7.05 -5.07
C ILE A 466 14.58 -5.68 -4.39
N HIS A 467 15.25 -5.64 -3.24
CA HIS A 467 15.60 -4.43 -2.50
C HIS A 467 17.08 -4.05 -2.56
N GLY A 468 17.87 -4.75 -3.38
CA GLY A 468 19.29 -4.48 -3.57
C GLY A 468 19.56 -3.12 -4.21
N ASP A 469 20.64 -2.49 -3.78
CA ASP A 469 21.18 -1.30 -4.45
C ASP A 469 21.81 -1.71 -5.79
N PHE A 470 21.72 -0.84 -6.78
CA PHE A 470 22.05 -1.18 -8.16
C PHE A 470 22.77 -0.03 -8.87
N PHE A 471 23.56 -0.39 -9.87
CA PHE A 471 24.31 0.52 -10.73
C PHE A 471 23.56 0.69 -12.05
N VAL A 472 23.38 1.93 -12.50
CA VAL A 472 22.76 2.22 -13.81
C VAL A 472 23.83 2.74 -14.75
N HIS A 473 24.04 2.06 -15.88
CA HIS A 473 25.05 2.48 -16.85
C HIS A 473 24.65 3.82 -17.50
N PRO A 474 25.50 4.86 -17.44
CA PRO A 474 25.21 6.17 -18.04
C PRO A 474 24.86 6.10 -19.54
N ASP A 475 25.51 5.21 -20.29
CA ASP A 475 25.24 5.00 -21.72
C ASP A 475 23.81 4.54 -21.97
N ASN A 476 23.27 3.67 -21.12
CA ASN A 476 21.87 3.25 -21.22
C ASN A 476 20.91 4.41 -20.93
N VAL A 477 21.28 5.33 -20.03
CA VAL A 477 20.51 6.55 -19.77
C VAL A 477 20.58 7.50 -20.97
N ALA A 478 21.76 7.69 -21.56
CA ALA A 478 21.94 8.51 -22.76
C ALA A 478 21.12 7.97 -23.95
N ASN A 479 21.23 6.67 -24.24
CA ASN A 479 20.47 6.01 -25.30
C ASN A 479 18.96 6.11 -25.07
N MET A 480 18.52 5.93 -23.83
CA MET A 480 17.12 6.11 -23.46
C MET A 480 16.65 7.54 -23.70
N LEU A 481 17.45 8.55 -23.33
CA LEU A 481 17.10 9.96 -23.53
C LEU A 481 16.92 10.30 -25.00
N GLU A 482 17.76 9.75 -25.89
CA GLU A 482 17.61 9.91 -27.34
C GLU A 482 16.31 9.27 -27.84
N ALA A 483 15.95 8.09 -27.34
CA ALA A 483 14.74 7.38 -27.75
C ALA A 483 13.43 8.05 -27.28
N ILE A 484 13.46 8.82 -26.19
CA ILE A 484 12.28 9.53 -25.66
C ILE A 484 12.25 11.02 -26.02
N THR A 485 13.24 11.53 -26.75
CA THR A 485 13.29 12.94 -27.17
C THR A 485 12.14 13.22 -28.12
#